data_AF-A0A832UWS1-F1
#
_entry.id   AF-A0A832UWS1-F1
#
_cell.length_a   1.000
_cell.length_b   1.000
_cell.length_c   1.000
_cell.angle_alpha   90.00
_cell.angle_beta   90.00
_cell.angle_gamma   90.00
#
_symmetry.space_group_name_H-M   'P 1'
#
loop_
_entity.id
_entity.type
_entity.pdbx_description
1 polymer ?
#
loop_
_entity_poly.entity_id
_entity_poly.type
_entity_poly.pdbx_seq_one_letter_code
_entity_poly.pdbx_strand_id
1 'polypeptide(L)'
;MNETSTIEKTEKAAELSKIDALAVSATQQNNPNPANENPVKKWIKKIPFFPAMDYFRRKVYDSPLFDGSVRPLAKTLEEWPGALLIDITNRCNAKCVWCPNPDLTNVGAMDMDVYRKIIDDFGTRGGVLTFGTFGEPLMDKFMKERIEYLQRYPKIHKVEVLTNGFFLNDNIVPTLLEHGVGLDISLDELDKQTFEDVKKMSFDVVRDNIVNFLEENKKAARPVPVNIRIKTLKTVEETMEQELFKIISSHDCSVVLNSIDDNIISNWAGKLDKESFVKEYEISTNNKTRYTHKRFNQTNVAPCTQLWKWMVVYWDGNVVLCCADMFSRTVVGDLKSNSITEVWNGPQLKKYREQMVSRKRFDVAICEDCDIHLSWHNLKEYYDTSGNFLPDKKFIMG
;
A
#
# COMPACT_ATOMS: atom_id res chain seq x y z
N MET A 1 38.60 -20.12 65.01
CA MET A 1 38.11 -21.51 64.98
C MET A 1 37.89 -21.85 63.52
N ASN A 2 38.73 -22.77 63.04
CA ASN A 2 38.57 -23.81 62.01
C ASN A 2 37.42 -23.65 60.99
N GLU A 3 37.50 -24.09 59.74
CA GLU A 3 38.47 -24.74 58.84
C GLU A 3 37.71 -24.83 57.48
N THR A 4 38.45 -24.80 56.36
CA THR A 4 38.40 -25.69 55.17
C THR A 4 37.03 -26.28 54.71
N SER A 5 36.63 -26.36 53.43
CA SER A 5 37.37 -26.82 52.24
C SER A 5 36.58 -26.61 50.92
N THR A 6 37.34 -26.58 49.83
CA THR A 6 36.96 -26.80 48.41
C THR A 6 36.62 -28.27 48.11
N ILE A 7 35.77 -28.53 47.10
CA ILE A 7 35.95 -29.43 45.93
C ILE A 7 34.62 -30.06 45.40
N GLU A 8 34.40 -29.82 44.09
CA GLU A 8 33.72 -30.62 43.03
C GLU A 8 32.23 -31.01 43.10
N LYS A 9 31.45 -30.60 42.07
CA LYS A 9 30.91 -31.46 40.97
C LYS A 9 30.30 -32.74 41.53
N THR A 10 28.99 -32.94 41.49
CA THR A 10 28.21 -33.21 40.27
C THR A 10 26.72 -33.10 40.61
N GLU A 11 25.84 -32.99 39.60
CA GLU A 11 24.38 -33.16 39.70
C GLU A 11 23.57 -32.01 40.33
N LYS A 12 23.41 -30.92 39.59
CA LYS A 12 22.16 -30.13 39.59
C LYS A 12 21.95 -29.35 38.29
N ALA A 13 22.33 -29.97 37.18
CA ALA A 13 21.97 -29.55 35.82
C ALA A 13 20.88 -30.50 35.30
N ALA A 14 19.73 -30.53 35.98
CA ALA A 14 18.60 -31.37 35.58
C ALA A 14 17.28 -30.88 36.19
N GLU A 15 16.99 -29.58 36.19
CA GLU A 15 15.60 -29.15 36.48
C GLU A 15 15.14 -27.76 36.00
N LEU A 16 15.87 -27.09 35.11
CA LEU A 16 15.43 -25.80 34.55
C LEU A 16 15.65 -25.66 33.02
N SER A 17 15.62 -26.78 32.30
CA SER A 17 15.72 -26.82 30.82
C SER A 17 14.49 -27.45 30.15
N LYS A 18 13.29 -27.28 30.71
CA LYS A 18 12.05 -27.95 30.26
C LYS A 18 10.94 -27.03 29.75
N ILE A 19 11.22 -25.78 29.40
CA ILE A 19 10.20 -24.89 28.80
C ILE A 19 10.55 -24.37 27.40
N ASP A 20 11.80 -24.44 26.94
CA ASP A 20 12.17 -24.07 25.56
C ASP A 20 12.80 -25.25 24.80
N ALA A 21 11.96 -26.16 24.30
CA ALA A 21 12.34 -27.19 23.31
C ALA A 21 11.12 -27.81 22.59
N LEU A 22 10.07 -27.02 22.33
CA LEU A 22 8.90 -27.44 21.54
C LEU A 22 8.80 -26.60 20.25
N ALA A 23 9.88 -26.57 19.49
CA ALA A 23 9.86 -26.29 18.07
C ALA A 23 11.05 -27.00 17.43
N VAL A 24 10.78 -27.74 16.35
CA VAL A 24 11.74 -28.45 15.50
C VAL A 24 12.20 -29.83 15.99
N SER A 25 11.40 -30.85 15.71
CA SER A 25 11.95 -32.15 15.28
C SER A 25 11.04 -32.80 14.25
N ALA A 26 11.65 -33.15 13.12
CA ALA A 26 11.10 -33.82 11.95
C ALA A 26 10.16 -34.99 12.29
N THR A 27 8.95 -34.98 11.71
CA THR A 27 8.13 -36.18 11.57
C THR A 27 8.57 -36.93 10.32
N GLN A 28 9.18 -38.08 10.59
CA GLN A 28 9.43 -39.15 9.65
C GLN A 28 8.16 -39.56 8.90
N GLN A 29 8.40 -39.98 7.66
CA GLN A 29 7.51 -40.60 6.70
C GLN A 29 6.52 -41.61 7.34
N ASN A 30 5.24 -41.36 7.14
CA ASN A 30 4.23 -42.43 7.08
C ASN A 30 3.78 -42.55 5.62
N ASN A 31 4.30 -43.57 4.93
CA ASN A 31 3.79 -44.04 3.64
C ASN A 31 2.36 -44.59 3.84
N PRO A 32 1.30 -44.02 3.22
CA PRO A 32 0.04 -44.71 3.13
C PRO A 32 0.12 -45.70 1.97
N ASN A 33 -0.07 -46.97 2.30
CA ASN A 33 -0.23 -48.11 1.40
C ASN A 33 -1.12 -47.73 0.18
N PRO A 34 -0.72 -47.97 -1.09
CA PRO A 34 -1.43 -47.44 -2.27
C PRO A 34 -2.78 -48.11 -2.60
N ALA A 35 -3.26 -49.02 -1.77
CA ALA A 35 -4.31 -49.97 -2.14
C ALA A 35 -5.73 -49.65 -1.60
N ASN A 36 -5.98 -48.49 -0.99
CA ASN A 36 -7.33 -48.18 -0.49
C ASN A 36 -7.70 -46.68 -0.46
N GLU A 37 -7.40 -45.95 -1.53
CA GLU A 37 -7.99 -44.62 -1.73
C GLU A 37 -9.45 -44.77 -2.21
N ASN A 38 -10.40 -44.38 -1.34
CA ASN A 38 -11.83 -44.33 -1.64
C ASN A 38 -12.08 -43.57 -2.98
N PRO A 39 -12.76 -44.18 -3.98
CA PRO A 39 -12.98 -43.58 -5.29
C PRO A 39 -13.68 -42.21 -5.22
N VAL A 40 -14.44 -41.95 -4.16
CA VAL A 40 -15.06 -40.65 -3.88
C VAL A 40 -14.02 -39.56 -3.57
N LYS A 41 -12.93 -39.87 -2.84
CA LYS A 41 -11.83 -38.92 -2.58
C LYS A 41 -11.03 -38.60 -3.84
N LYS A 42 -10.89 -39.57 -4.76
CA LYS A 42 -10.26 -39.38 -6.07
C LYS A 42 -11.14 -38.52 -7.00
N TRP A 43 -12.46 -38.57 -6.83
CA TRP A 43 -13.42 -37.72 -7.53
C TRP A 43 -13.48 -36.30 -6.97
N ILE A 44 -13.49 -36.14 -5.64
CA ILE A 44 -13.48 -34.82 -4.97
C ILE A 44 -12.18 -34.04 -5.29
N LYS A 45 -11.02 -34.71 -5.37
CA LYS A 45 -9.76 -34.09 -5.82
C LYS A 45 -9.72 -33.74 -7.32
N LYS A 46 -10.66 -34.27 -8.12
CA LYS A 46 -10.78 -34.00 -9.56
C LYS A 46 -11.86 -32.97 -9.91
N ILE A 47 -12.69 -32.56 -8.95
CA ILE A 47 -13.57 -31.41 -9.13
C ILE A 47 -12.66 -30.18 -9.17
N PRO A 48 -12.79 -29.29 -10.17
CA PRO A 48 -12.13 -27.99 -10.16
C PRO A 48 -12.79 -27.12 -9.07
N PHE A 49 -12.54 -27.44 -7.80
CA PHE A 49 -13.08 -26.78 -6.63
C PHE A 49 -12.73 -25.28 -6.65
N PHE A 50 -11.58 -24.93 -7.21
CA PHE A 50 -11.15 -23.55 -7.41
C PHE A 50 -11.93 -22.82 -8.51
N PRO A 51 -12.03 -23.31 -9.76
CA PRO A 51 -12.87 -22.67 -10.79
C PRO A 51 -14.36 -22.56 -10.45
N ALA A 52 -14.95 -23.60 -9.84
CA ALA A 52 -16.37 -23.58 -9.47
C ALA A 52 -16.65 -22.58 -8.34
N MET A 53 -15.75 -22.47 -7.37
CA MET A 53 -15.87 -21.52 -6.27
C MET A 53 -15.56 -20.08 -6.72
N ASP A 54 -14.60 -19.87 -7.62
CA ASP A 54 -14.36 -18.58 -8.27
C ASP A 54 -15.59 -18.13 -9.09
N TYR A 55 -16.17 -19.03 -9.88
CA TYR A 55 -17.41 -18.78 -10.60
C TYR A 55 -18.56 -18.39 -9.66
N PHE A 56 -18.74 -19.12 -8.55
CA PHE A 56 -19.76 -18.80 -7.56
C PHE A 56 -19.51 -17.43 -6.91
N ARG A 57 -18.26 -17.14 -6.52
CA ARG A 57 -17.86 -15.84 -5.95
C ARG A 57 -18.15 -14.69 -6.91
N ARG A 58 -17.88 -14.86 -8.21
CA ARG A 58 -18.24 -13.90 -9.26
C ARG A 58 -19.74 -13.70 -9.35
N LYS A 59 -20.52 -14.78 -9.40
CA LYS A 59 -21.99 -14.68 -9.42
C LYS A 59 -22.55 -13.95 -8.21
N VAL A 60 -21.91 -14.09 -7.04
CA VAL A 60 -22.27 -13.29 -5.86
C VAL A 60 -21.94 -11.81 -6.09
N TYR A 61 -20.73 -11.45 -6.54
CA TYR A 61 -20.37 -10.04 -6.81
C TYR A 61 -21.18 -9.38 -7.93
N ASP A 62 -21.67 -10.18 -8.87
CA ASP A 62 -22.55 -9.72 -9.95
C ASP A 62 -24.02 -9.67 -9.53
N SER A 63 -24.35 -10.13 -8.32
CA SER A 63 -25.73 -10.21 -7.86
C SER A 63 -26.24 -8.87 -7.29
N PRO A 64 -27.55 -8.59 -7.42
CA PRO A 64 -28.19 -7.47 -6.73
C PRO A 64 -28.05 -7.52 -5.20
N LEU A 65 -27.87 -8.71 -4.61
CA LEU A 65 -27.65 -8.89 -3.17
C LEU A 65 -26.34 -8.23 -2.73
N PHE A 66 -25.28 -8.40 -3.53
CA PHE A 66 -24.00 -7.78 -3.26
C PHE A 66 -24.08 -6.25 -3.35
N ASP A 67 -24.77 -5.73 -4.37
CA ASP A 67 -25.04 -4.30 -4.50
C ASP A 67 -25.77 -3.75 -3.25
N GLY A 68 -26.81 -4.44 -2.79
CA GLY A 68 -27.56 -4.06 -1.58
C GLY A 68 -26.69 -4.04 -0.32
N SER A 69 -25.69 -4.92 -0.22
CA SER A 69 -24.81 -5.00 0.95
C SER A 69 -23.78 -3.87 1.05
N VAL A 70 -23.52 -3.13 -0.04
CA VAL A 70 -22.48 -2.09 -0.05
C VAL A 70 -22.98 -0.69 -0.40
N ARG A 71 -24.09 -0.55 -1.13
CA ARG A 71 -24.71 0.75 -1.39
C ARG A 71 -24.92 1.63 -0.16
N PRO A 72 -25.31 1.10 1.03
CA PRO A 72 -25.45 1.94 2.22
C PRO A 72 -24.15 2.66 2.59
N LEU A 73 -23.03 1.93 2.69
CA LEU A 73 -21.73 2.51 3.00
C LEU A 73 -21.26 3.45 1.90
N ALA A 74 -21.45 3.06 0.63
CA ALA A 74 -21.12 3.91 -0.52
C ALA A 74 -21.82 5.27 -0.45
N LYS A 75 -23.11 5.27 -0.14
CA LYS A 75 -23.91 6.50 -0.01
C LYS A 75 -23.40 7.38 1.14
N THR A 76 -23.03 6.78 2.27
CA THR A 76 -22.40 7.53 3.37
C THR A 76 -21.08 8.17 2.93
N LEU A 77 -20.24 7.44 2.20
CA LEU A 77 -18.95 7.93 1.69
C LEU A 77 -19.07 8.97 0.56
N GLU A 78 -20.25 9.11 -0.06
CA GLU A 78 -20.51 10.19 -1.02
C GLU A 78 -20.66 11.55 -0.33
N GLU A 79 -21.00 11.60 0.96
CA GLU A 79 -21.15 12.88 1.67
C GLU A 79 -19.84 13.66 1.81
N TRP A 80 -18.69 12.96 1.89
CA TRP A 80 -17.36 13.54 2.08
C TRP A 80 -16.26 12.54 1.76
N PRO A 81 -15.13 12.98 1.17
CA PRO A 81 -13.95 12.14 1.13
C PRO A 81 -13.35 12.06 2.54
N GLY A 82 -13.50 10.91 3.23
CA GLY A 82 -12.88 10.68 4.54
C GLY A 82 -11.34 10.66 4.51
N ALA A 83 -10.75 10.64 3.32
CA ALA A 83 -9.32 10.65 3.08
C ALA A 83 -8.96 11.49 1.85
N LEU A 84 -7.83 12.20 1.93
CA LEU A 84 -7.25 13.04 0.89
C LEU A 84 -5.82 12.58 0.56
N LEU A 85 -5.59 12.12 -0.66
CA LEU A 85 -4.25 11.91 -1.20
C LEU A 85 -3.87 13.18 -1.98
N ILE A 86 -2.85 13.88 -1.51
CA ILE A 86 -2.43 15.16 -2.08
C ILE A 86 -0.99 15.06 -2.60
N ASP A 87 -0.84 15.14 -3.91
CA ASP A 87 0.46 15.24 -4.57
C ASP A 87 0.90 16.70 -4.60
N ILE A 88 1.56 17.15 -3.54
CA ILE A 88 2.14 18.50 -3.47
C ILE A 88 3.26 18.73 -4.49
N THR A 89 3.80 17.66 -5.08
CA THR A 89 4.71 17.67 -6.22
C THR A 89 4.59 16.32 -6.93
N ASN A 90 4.63 16.31 -8.26
CA ASN A 90 4.77 15.08 -9.04
C ASN A 90 6.23 14.84 -9.49
N ARG A 91 7.16 15.70 -9.07
CA ARG A 91 8.60 15.47 -9.29
C ARG A 91 9.06 14.33 -8.40
N CYS A 92 9.91 13.46 -8.93
CA CYS A 92 10.56 12.40 -8.20
C CYS A 92 12.05 12.34 -8.56
N ASN A 93 12.90 12.08 -7.59
CA ASN A 93 14.34 11.91 -7.79
C ASN A 93 14.69 10.48 -8.25
N ALA A 94 13.82 9.51 -8.00
CA ALA A 94 13.99 8.13 -8.45
C ALA A 94 13.44 7.95 -9.88
N LYS A 95 13.97 6.95 -10.61
CA LYS A 95 13.47 6.53 -11.93
C LYS A 95 13.19 5.04 -11.92
N CYS A 96 12.26 4.63 -11.06
CA CYS A 96 11.98 3.21 -10.85
C CYS A 96 11.54 2.53 -12.15
N VAL A 97 12.08 1.36 -12.45
CA VAL A 97 11.89 0.64 -13.72
C VAL A 97 10.43 0.24 -14.03
N TRP A 98 9.56 0.20 -13.00
CA TRP A 98 8.12 -0.07 -13.12
C TRP A 98 7.23 1.15 -12.84
N CYS A 99 7.82 2.34 -12.67
CA CYS A 99 7.09 3.57 -12.40
C CYS A 99 7.04 4.42 -13.68
N PRO A 100 5.85 4.88 -14.12
CA PRO A 100 5.74 5.69 -15.33
C PRO A 100 5.98 7.19 -15.05
N ASN A 101 6.36 7.57 -13.82
CA ASN A 101 6.68 8.96 -13.47
C ASN A 101 7.73 9.60 -14.40
N PRO A 102 8.81 8.93 -14.83
CA PRO A 102 9.80 9.52 -15.74
C PRO A 102 9.23 9.97 -17.10
N ASP A 103 8.06 9.45 -17.50
CA ASP A 103 7.40 9.79 -18.76
C ASP A 103 6.48 11.03 -18.62
N LEU A 104 6.35 11.61 -17.42
CA LEU A 104 5.56 12.81 -17.20
C LEU A 104 6.21 14.02 -17.86
N THR A 105 5.45 14.69 -18.72
CA THR A 105 5.89 15.92 -19.40
C THR A 105 5.50 17.18 -18.65
N ASN A 106 4.43 17.12 -17.84
CA ASN A 106 3.94 18.24 -17.04
C ASN A 106 4.32 18.02 -15.57
N VAL A 107 5.46 18.57 -15.15
CA VAL A 107 5.99 18.42 -13.79
C VAL A 107 6.00 19.73 -13.01
N GLY A 108 5.52 19.68 -11.78
CA GLY A 108 5.30 20.87 -10.98
C GLY A 108 5.25 20.61 -9.48
N ALA A 109 5.06 21.70 -8.75
CA ALA A 109 4.85 21.71 -7.31
C ALA A 109 3.66 22.61 -7.01
N MET A 110 2.87 22.23 -6.02
CA MET A 110 1.68 22.93 -5.60
C MET A 110 2.05 24.27 -4.96
N ASP A 111 1.40 25.33 -5.40
CA ASP A 111 1.54 26.63 -4.76
C ASP A 111 1.00 26.59 -3.32
N MET A 112 1.60 27.36 -2.41
CA MET A 112 1.19 27.37 -1.01
C MET A 112 -0.21 27.95 -0.81
N ASP A 113 -0.66 28.90 -1.65
CA ASP A 113 -2.02 29.46 -1.53
C ASP A 113 -3.08 28.47 -2.01
N VAL A 114 -2.77 27.69 -3.06
CA VAL A 114 -3.62 26.57 -3.50
C VAL A 114 -3.72 25.52 -2.39
N TYR A 115 -2.59 25.16 -1.77
CA TYR A 115 -2.58 24.23 -0.65
C TYR A 115 -3.38 24.73 0.54
N ARG A 116 -3.18 25.98 0.97
CA ARG A 116 -3.95 26.58 2.07
C ARG A 116 -5.44 26.54 1.76
N LYS A 117 -5.86 26.93 0.56
CA LYS A 117 -7.27 26.84 0.14
C LYS A 117 -7.82 25.41 0.28
N ILE A 118 -7.07 24.40 -0.17
CA ILE A 118 -7.49 22.99 -0.09
C ILE A 118 -7.60 22.53 1.37
N ILE A 119 -6.60 22.85 2.20
CA ILE A 119 -6.57 22.44 3.61
C ILE A 119 -7.63 23.18 4.43
N ASP A 120 -7.86 24.46 4.17
CA ASP A 120 -8.89 25.25 4.84
C ASP A 120 -10.27 24.65 4.64
N ASP A 121 -10.55 24.18 3.42
CA ASP A 121 -11.78 23.49 3.06
C ASP A 121 -11.85 22.08 3.68
N PHE A 122 -10.81 21.27 3.47
CA PHE A 122 -10.74 19.91 4.01
C PHE A 122 -10.86 19.89 5.53
N GLY A 123 -10.16 20.80 6.21
CA GLY A 123 -10.09 20.90 7.65
C GLY A 123 -11.42 21.25 8.34
N THR A 124 -12.43 21.73 7.59
CA THR A 124 -13.78 21.97 8.14
C THR A 124 -14.43 20.70 8.67
N ARG A 125 -14.19 19.57 8.00
CA ARG A 125 -14.70 18.23 8.36
C ARG A 125 -13.59 17.25 8.72
N GLY A 126 -12.41 17.42 8.13
CA GLY A 126 -11.21 16.62 8.38
C GLY A 126 -11.32 15.19 7.88
N GLY A 127 -10.44 14.34 8.40
CA GLY A 127 -10.23 12.97 7.95
C GLY A 127 -8.74 12.61 7.98
N VAL A 128 -8.33 11.74 7.06
CA VAL A 128 -6.93 11.37 6.88
C VAL A 128 -6.33 12.14 5.70
N LEU A 129 -5.11 12.65 5.85
CA LEU A 129 -4.36 13.26 4.77
C LEU A 129 -3.07 12.51 4.51
N THR A 130 -2.81 12.24 3.23
CA THR A 130 -1.61 11.56 2.79
C THR A 130 -0.90 12.40 1.74
N PHE A 131 0.36 12.75 1.99
CA PHE A 131 1.23 13.37 1.00
C PHE A 131 1.80 12.30 0.06
N GLY A 132 1.66 12.51 -1.24
CA GLY A 132 2.22 11.67 -2.30
C GLY A 132 1.17 10.97 -3.16
N THR A 133 1.65 9.97 -3.92
CA THR A 133 0.98 9.04 -4.87
C THR A 133 1.76 9.02 -6.20
N PHE A 134 2.13 10.18 -6.71
CA PHE A 134 2.73 10.34 -8.05
C PHE A 134 4.15 10.92 -8.04
N GLY A 135 4.59 11.61 -6.98
CA GLY A 135 5.96 12.15 -6.84
C GLY A 135 6.65 11.74 -5.54
N GLU A 136 7.78 12.41 -5.22
CA GLU A 136 8.46 12.32 -3.92
C GLU A 136 8.12 13.57 -3.09
N PRO A 137 7.24 13.48 -2.09
CA PRO A 137 6.79 14.64 -1.31
C PRO A 137 7.91 15.34 -0.56
N LEU A 138 8.91 14.59 -0.07
CA LEU A 138 10.01 15.17 0.70
C LEU A 138 10.99 16.00 -0.16
N MET A 139 10.80 16.05 -1.49
CA MET A 139 11.46 17.03 -2.36
C MET A 139 10.86 18.44 -2.26
N ASP A 140 9.65 18.58 -1.73
CA ASP A 140 8.99 19.88 -1.65
C ASP A 140 9.68 20.79 -0.63
N LYS A 141 10.13 21.96 -1.09
CA LYS A 141 10.81 22.95 -0.25
C LYS A 141 9.91 23.51 0.86
N PHE A 142 8.59 23.38 0.72
CA PHE A 142 7.61 23.82 1.71
C PHE A 142 7.09 22.69 2.61
N MET A 143 7.66 21.48 2.54
CA MET A 143 7.15 20.31 3.27
C MET A 143 6.94 20.58 4.76
N LYS A 144 7.92 21.23 5.42
CA LYS A 144 7.82 21.62 6.83
C LYS A 144 6.65 22.59 7.08
N GLU A 145 6.55 23.66 6.31
CA GLU A 145 5.47 24.65 6.44
C GLU A 145 4.09 24.01 6.21
N ARG A 146 3.99 23.06 5.27
CA ARG A 146 2.74 22.32 5.02
C ARG A 146 2.33 21.46 6.21
N ILE A 147 3.25 20.70 6.80
CA ILE A 147 2.98 19.88 7.99
C ILE A 147 2.54 20.76 9.17
N GLU A 148 3.23 21.87 9.40
CA GLU A 148 2.89 22.84 10.45
C GLU A 148 1.51 23.48 10.21
N TYR A 149 1.16 23.77 8.96
CA TYR A 149 -0.14 24.34 8.61
C TYR A 149 -1.31 23.42 8.97
N LEU A 150 -1.15 22.10 8.80
CA LEU A 150 -2.18 21.11 9.13
C LEU A 150 -2.60 21.13 10.60
N GLN A 151 -1.69 21.53 11.52
CA GLN A 151 -1.94 21.54 12.96
C GLN A 151 -3.09 22.47 13.37
N ARG A 152 -3.49 23.40 12.49
CA ARG A 152 -4.65 24.28 12.68
C ARG A 152 -5.98 23.52 12.65
N TYR A 153 -6.01 22.29 12.12
CA TYR A 153 -7.23 21.55 11.83
C TYR A 153 -7.24 20.22 12.60
N PRO A 154 -7.70 20.20 13.86
CA PRO A 154 -7.68 18.98 14.71
C PRO A 154 -8.57 17.84 14.18
N LYS A 155 -9.47 18.13 13.24
CA LYS A 155 -10.27 17.10 12.55
C LYS A 155 -9.46 16.32 11.52
N ILE A 156 -8.31 16.83 11.07
CA ILE A 156 -7.33 16.07 10.30
C ILE A 156 -6.56 15.22 11.32
N HIS A 157 -7.10 14.04 11.60
CA HIS A 157 -6.70 13.24 12.75
C HIS A 157 -5.57 12.25 12.44
N LYS A 158 -5.13 12.19 11.17
CA LYS A 158 -4.00 11.37 10.75
C LYS A 158 -3.35 11.97 9.50
N VAL A 159 -2.03 12.06 9.54
CA VAL A 159 -1.19 12.60 8.47
C VAL A 159 -0.11 11.57 8.13
N GLU A 160 0.03 11.26 6.85
CA GLU A 160 0.96 10.26 6.34
C GLU A 160 1.81 10.84 5.19
N VAL A 161 3.04 10.35 5.04
CA VAL A 161 3.90 10.66 3.89
C VAL A 161 4.33 9.37 3.22
N LEU A 162 4.12 9.30 1.91
CA LEU A 162 4.64 8.22 1.07
C LEU A 162 5.95 8.68 0.49
N THR A 163 7.04 8.02 0.85
CA THR A 163 8.39 8.45 0.47
C THR A 163 9.24 7.28 0.00
N ASN A 164 10.21 7.56 -0.85
CA ASN A 164 11.29 6.64 -1.22
C ASN A 164 12.46 6.66 -0.22
N GLY A 165 12.42 7.52 0.81
CA GLY A 165 13.39 7.59 1.91
C GLY A 165 14.65 8.42 1.60
N PHE A 166 14.86 8.90 0.38
CA PHE A 166 16.10 9.61 0.01
C PHE A 166 16.25 10.97 0.70
N PHE A 167 15.13 11.66 0.96
CA PHE A 167 15.13 12.96 1.64
C PHE A 167 14.73 12.85 3.12
N LEU A 168 14.69 11.63 3.67
CA LEU A 168 14.41 11.39 5.08
C LEU A 168 15.67 11.66 5.93
N ASN A 169 16.01 12.93 6.06
CA ASN A 169 17.23 13.41 6.73
C ASN A 169 16.93 14.32 7.93
N ASP A 170 17.98 14.71 8.64
CA ASP A 170 17.94 15.52 9.88
C ASP A 170 17.17 16.85 9.76
N ASN A 171 16.97 17.37 8.55
CA ASN A 171 16.21 18.61 8.35
C ASN A 171 14.69 18.40 8.45
N ILE A 172 14.20 17.19 8.18
CA ILE A 172 12.75 16.91 8.13
C ILE A 172 12.30 15.93 9.22
N VAL A 173 13.15 15.00 9.65
CA VAL A 173 12.80 14.00 10.67
C VAL A 173 12.26 14.62 11.97
N PRO A 174 12.87 15.68 12.54
CA PRO A 174 12.33 16.32 13.74
C PRO A 174 10.88 16.83 13.55
N THR A 175 10.58 17.39 12.38
CA THR A 175 9.24 17.89 12.04
C THR A 175 8.23 16.75 11.94
N LEU A 176 8.62 15.62 11.33
CA LEU A 176 7.77 14.44 11.20
C LEU A 176 7.41 13.86 12.58
N LEU A 177 8.40 13.71 13.46
CA LEU A 177 8.22 13.18 14.81
C LEU A 177 7.43 14.14 15.72
N GLU A 178 7.74 15.44 15.68
CA GLU A 178 7.07 16.46 16.50
C GLU A 178 5.57 16.53 16.20
N HIS A 179 5.20 16.42 14.91
CA HIS A 179 3.83 16.53 14.43
C HIS A 179 3.11 15.19 14.23
N GLY A 180 3.72 14.07 14.63
CA GLY A 180 3.07 12.76 14.60
C GLY A 180 2.78 12.22 13.20
N VAL A 181 3.62 12.55 12.22
CA VAL A 181 3.43 12.17 10.81
C VAL A 181 3.90 10.75 10.57
N GLY A 182 2.98 9.86 10.17
CA GLY A 182 3.31 8.47 9.83
C GLY A 182 4.04 8.35 8.49
N LEU A 183 4.90 7.34 8.35
CA LEU A 183 5.67 7.12 7.11
C LEU A 183 5.34 5.79 6.46
N ASP A 184 5.03 5.84 5.17
CA ASP A 184 4.92 4.67 4.29
C ASP A 184 6.06 4.70 3.27
N ILE A 185 7.10 3.93 3.54
CA ILE A 185 8.39 4.00 2.85
C ILE A 185 8.45 2.93 1.76
N SER A 186 8.56 3.35 0.50
CA SER A 186 8.77 2.46 -0.65
C SER A 186 10.25 2.16 -0.83
N LEU A 187 10.74 1.09 -0.19
CA LEU A 187 12.15 0.67 -0.22
C LEU A 187 12.46 -0.23 -1.42
N ASP A 188 11.52 -1.10 -1.79
CA ASP A 188 11.57 -2.02 -2.94
C ASP A 188 12.63 -3.13 -2.86
N GLU A 189 13.92 -2.78 -2.88
CA GLU A 189 15.05 -3.71 -2.91
C GLU A 189 16.00 -3.49 -1.71
N LEU A 190 16.65 -4.56 -1.24
CA LEU A 190 17.46 -4.52 -0.01
C LEU A 190 18.97 -4.73 -0.21
N ASP A 191 19.40 -4.96 -1.45
CA ASP A 191 20.83 -4.96 -1.81
C ASP A 191 21.15 -3.81 -2.75
N LYS A 192 22.40 -3.35 -2.65
CA LYS A 192 22.86 -2.15 -3.33
C LYS A 192 22.69 -2.20 -4.84
N GLN A 193 23.17 -3.27 -5.48
CA GLN A 193 23.18 -3.35 -6.94
C GLN A 193 21.76 -3.39 -7.48
N THR A 194 20.92 -4.28 -6.97
CA THR A 194 19.53 -4.44 -7.44
C THR A 194 18.72 -3.18 -7.16
N PHE A 195 18.89 -2.55 -5.99
CA PHE A 195 18.23 -1.28 -5.68
C PHE A 195 18.63 -0.16 -6.64
N GLU A 196 19.93 0.02 -6.88
CA GLU A 196 20.44 1.07 -7.76
C GLU A 196 20.00 0.83 -9.21
N ASP A 197 19.90 -0.43 -9.64
CA ASP A 197 19.37 -0.81 -10.94
C ASP A 197 17.86 -0.60 -11.07
N VAL A 198 17.10 -0.93 -10.04
CA VAL A 198 15.64 -0.84 -10.03
C VAL A 198 15.18 0.61 -9.86
N LYS A 199 15.71 1.34 -8.88
CA LYS A 199 15.23 2.69 -8.51
C LYS A 199 16.02 3.82 -9.16
N LYS A 200 17.21 3.54 -9.69
CA LYS A 200 18.14 4.52 -10.26
C LYS A 200 18.48 5.65 -9.26
N MET A 201 18.74 5.25 -8.01
CA MET A 201 18.94 6.13 -6.85
C MET A 201 19.93 5.47 -5.88
N SER A 202 20.70 6.25 -5.13
CA SER A 202 21.73 5.71 -4.21
C SER A 202 21.13 4.87 -3.09
N PHE A 203 21.57 3.61 -3.01
CA PHE A 203 21.14 2.70 -1.95
C PHE A 203 21.65 3.12 -0.57
N ASP A 204 22.93 3.48 -0.48
CA ASP A 204 23.56 3.80 0.81
C ASP A 204 22.86 4.99 1.49
N VAL A 205 22.52 6.04 0.74
CA VAL A 205 21.78 7.20 1.27
C VAL A 205 20.41 6.77 1.83
N VAL A 206 19.65 5.98 1.07
CA VAL A 206 18.31 5.54 1.49
C VAL A 206 18.38 4.59 2.68
N ARG A 207 19.31 3.63 2.66
CA ARG A 207 19.57 2.72 3.78
C ARG A 207 19.86 3.51 5.04
N ASP A 208 20.84 4.41 4.98
CA ASP A 208 21.30 5.14 6.16
C ASP A 208 20.21 6.06 6.71
N ASN A 209 19.48 6.77 5.83
CA ASN A 209 18.33 7.58 6.22
C ASN A 209 17.24 6.76 6.93
N ILE A 210 16.87 5.60 6.38
CA ILE A 210 15.83 4.75 6.98
C ILE A 210 16.30 4.21 8.33
N VAL A 211 17.52 3.69 8.42
CA VAL A 211 18.06 3.15 9.69
C VAL A 211 18.16 4.25 10.74
N ASN A 212 18.69 5.42 10.39
CA ASN A 212 18.78 6.56 11.30
C ASN A 212 17.40 7.01 11.78
N PHE A 213 16.44 7.14 10.86
CA PHE A 213 15.06 7.49 11.20
C PHE A 213 14.41 6.47 12.15
N LEU A 214 14.57 5.17 11.89
CA LEU A 214 14.00 4.12 12.75
C LEU A 214 14.58 4.18 14.18
N GLU A 215 15.89 4.46 14.29
CA GLU A 215 16.57 4.67 15.58
C GLU A 215 16.09 5.95 16.30
N GLU A 216 15.87 7.04 15.58
CA GLU A 216 15.32 8.28 16.14
C GLU A 216 13.87 8.10 16.58
N ASN A 217 13.05 7.43 15.76
CA ASN A 217 11.65 7.14 16.07
C ASN A 217 11.51 6.27 17.33
N LYS A 218 12.40 5.28 17.51
CA LYS A 218 12.47 4.45 18.71
C LYS A 218 12.80 5.25 19.97
N LYS A 219 13.61 6.32 19.85
CA LYS A 219 14.01 7.20 20.96
C LYS A 219 13.00 8.33 21.22
N ALA A 220 12.11 8.60 20.27
CA ALA A 220 11.15 9.68 20.35
C ALA A 220 10.18 9.49 21.53
N ALA A 221 9.80 10.60 22.17
CA ALA A 221 8.77 10.57 23.23
C ALA A 221 7.41 10.09 22.71
N ARG A 222 7.14 10.30 21.41
CA ARG A 222 5.95 9.85 20.70
C ARG A 222 6.37 9.26 19.36
N PRO A 223 6.66 7.95 19.30
CA PRO A 223 6.98 7.29 18.03
C PRO A 223 5.80 7.40 17.05
N VAL A 224 6.11 7.55 15.77
CA VAL A 224 5.13 7.60 14.69
C VAL A 224 4.99 6.22 14.03
N PRO A 225 3.82 5.91 13.43
CA PRO A 225 3.66 4.69 12.66
C PRO A 225 4.62 4.65 11.47
N VAL A 226 5.26 3.50 11.25
CA VAL A 226 6.13 3.27 10.09
C VAL A 226 5.71 2.00 9.37
N ASN A 227 5.59 2.07 8.05
CA ASN A 227 5.42 0.94 7.16
C ASN A 227 6.53 0.93 6.12
N ILE A 228 7.19 -0.20 5.93
CA ILE A 228 8.20 -0.40 4.89
C ILE A 228 7.61 -1.32 3.82
N ARG A 229 7.57 -0.86 2.57
CA ARG A 229 7.15 -1.65 1.41
C ARG A 229 8.35 -2.13 0.63
N ILE A 230 8.40 -3.43 0.41
CA ILE A 230 9.47 -4.11 -0.28
C ILE A 230 8.84 -4.87 -1.44
N LYS A 231 8.89 -4.27 -2.63
CA LYS A 231 8.58 -4.91 -3.91
C LYS A 231 9.88 -5.33 -4.58
N THR A 232 10.15 -6.63 -4.52
CA THR A 232 11.48 -7.19 -4.81
C THR A 232 11.45 -8.14 -5.99
N LEU A 233 12.54 -8.18 -6.76
CA LEU A 233 12.82 -9.18 -7.80
C LEU A 233 13.25 -10.53 -7.21
N LYS A 234 13.58 -10.57 -5.92
CA LYS A 234 13.96 -11.80 -5.20
C LYS A 234 12.75 -12.47 -4.57
N THR A 235 12.91 -13.74 -4.20
CA THR A 235 11.91 -14.45 -3.40
C THR A 235 11.75 -13.81 -2.01
N VAL A 236 10.63 -14.11 -1.36
CA VAL A 236 10.36 -13.69 0.03
C VAL A 236 11.45 -14.20 0.96
N GLU A 237 11.83 -15.48 0.82
CA GLU A 237 12.83 -16.14 1.65
C GLU A 237 14.22 -15.49 1.48
N GLU A 238 14.67 -15.25 0.25
CA GLU A 238 15.94 -14.57 -0.02
C GLU A 238 15.97 -13.15 0.53
N THR A 239 14.82 -12.46 0.50
CA THR A 239 14.71 -11.08 0.99
C THR A 239 14.78 -11.01 2.50
N MET A 240 14.16 -11.96 3.22
CA MET A 240 14.19 -12.03 4.67
C MET A 240 15.59 -12.32 5.23
N GLU A 241 16.46 -12.98 4.45
CA GLU A 241 17.82 -13.27 4.88
C GLU A 241 18.78 -12.07 4.79
N GLN A 242 18.39 -11.01 4.07
CA GLN A 242 19.23 -9.82 3.90
C GLN A 242 19.43 -9.07 5.22
N GLU A 243 20.63 -8.54 5.43
CA GLU A 243 21.00 -7.83 6.66
C GLU A 243 20.07 -6.64 6.92
N LEU A 244 19.76 -5.84 5.90
CA LEU A 244 18.88 -4.70 6.02
C LEU A 244 17.45 -5.11 6.45
N PHE A 245 16.95 -6.26 5.99
CA PHE A 245 15.66 -6.77 6.44
C PHE A 245 15.68 -7.04 7.95
N LYS A 246 16.73 -7.74 8.42
CA LYS A 246 16.92 -8.06 9.85
C LYS A 246 16.97 -6.78 10.70
N ILE A 247 17.69 -5.77 10.25
CA ILE A 247 17.75 -4.45 10.91
C ILE A 247 16.36 -3.81 10.97
N ILE A 248 15.66 -3.70 9.84
CA ILE A 248 14.32 -3.10 9.78
C ILE A 248 13.34 -3.84 10.70
N SER A 249 13.30 -5.17 10.61
CA SER A 249 12.40 -6.01 11.40
C SER A 249 12.67 -6.00 12.91
N SER A 250 13.84 -5.51 13.33
CA SER A 250 14.16 -5.32 14.76
C SER A 250 13.56 -4.05 15.37
N HIS A 251 12.96 -3.20 14.55
CA HIS A 251 12.27 -1.97 14.95
C HIS A 251 10.75 -2.15 14.96
N ASP A 252 10.05 -1.30 15.73
CA ASP A 252 8.58 -1.24 15.72
C ASP A 252 8.08 -0.58 14.42
N CYS A 253 8.00 -1.38 13.36
CA CYS A 253 7.45 -1.00 12.07
C CYS A 253 6.67 -2.16 11.46
N SER A 254 5.77 -1.84 10.52
CA SER A 254 5.13 -2.84 9.67
C SER A 254 5.98 -3.05 8.41
N VAL A 255 6.06 -4.28 7.92
CA VAL A 255 6.76 -4.61 6.68
C VAL A 255 5.80 -5.31 5.74
N VAL A 256 5.58 -4.74 4.56
CA VAL A 256 4.81 -5.34 3.47
C VAL A 256 5.81 -5.82 2.41
N LEU A 257 6.06 -7.12 2.40
CA LEU A 257 7.00 -7.78 1.50
C LEU A 257 6.23 -8.52 0.39
N ASN A 258 6.50 -8.13 -0.85
CA ASN A 258 5.84 -8.65 -2.04
C ASN A 258 6.91 -8.97 -3.10
N SER A 259 7.01 -10.23 -3.52
CA SER A 259 7.82 -10.61 -4.67
C SER A 259 7.10 -10.27 -5.97
N ILE A 260 7.83 -9.79 -6.98
CA ILE A 260 7.23 -9.37 -8.27
C ILE A 260 6.71 -10.57 -9.08
N ASP A 261 7.24 -11.77 -8.86
CA ASP A 261 6.74 -13.01 -9.47
C ASP A 261 5.28 -13.34 -9.09
N ASP A 262 4.75 -12.74 -8.03
CA ASP A 262 3.34 -12.79 -7.64
C ASP A 262 2.45 -11.83 -8.46
N ASN A 263 3.01 -11.15 -9.49
CA ASN A 263 2.31 -10.20 -10.38
C ASN A 263 1.62 -9.04 -9.62
N ILE A 264 2.31 -8.53 -8.60
CA ILE A 264 1.79 -7.48 -7.68
C ILE A 264 2.01 -6.07 -8.25
N ILE A 265 2.82 -5.91 -9.29
CA ILE A 265 3.01 -4.60 -9.94
C ILE A 265 1.73 -4.20 -10.71
N SER A 266 1.26 -2.97 -10.45
CA SER A 266 0.18 -2.40 -11.25
C SER A 266 0.70 -2.04 -12.63
N ASN A 267 -0.15 -2.20 -13.63
CA ASN A 267 0.13 -1.74 -14.97
C ASN A 267 -0.11 -0.22 -15.16
N TRP A 268 -0.44 0.51 -14.09
CA TRP A 268 -0.68 1.95 -14.12
C TRP A 268 -1.72 2.35 -15.16
N ALA A 269 -2.86 1.65 -15.17
CA ALA A 269 -3.93 1.90 -16.12
C ALA A 269 -3.48 1.79 -17.60
N GLY A 270 -2.65 0.78 -17.87
CA GLY A 270 -2.13 0.46 -19.20
C GLY A 270 -0.81 1.15 -19.57
N LYS A 271 -0.18 1.90 -18.67
CA LYS A 271 1.10 2.58 -18.93
C LYS A 271 2.32 1.68 -18.82
N LEU A 272 2.27 0.65 -18.00
CA LEU A 272 3.35 -0.34 -17.88
C LEU A 272 2.96 -1.63 -18.62
N ASP A 273 3.74 -1.99 -19.64
CA ASP A 273 3.62 -3.30 -20.28
C ASP A 273 4.27 -4.39 -19.43
N LYS A 274 3.46 -5.04 -18.59
CA LYS A 274 3.92 -6.09 -17.68
C LYS A 274 4.49 -7.31 -18.38
N GLU A 275 4.02 -7.63 -19.59
CA GLU A 275 4.53 -8.80 -20.32
C GLU A 275 5.96 -8.56 -20.80
N SER A 276 6.20 -7.38 -21.38
CA SER A 276 7.54 -6.95 -21.75
C SER A 276 8.45 -6.81 -20.54
N PHE A 277 7.95 -6.24 -19.43
CA PHE A 277 8.70 -6.10 -18.19
C PHE A 277 9.14 -7.46 -17.62
N VAL A 278 8.22 -8.42 -17.49
CA VAL A 278 8.55 -9.78 -17.00
C VAL A 278 9.60 -10.47 -17.86
N LYS A 279 9.53 -10.28 -19.19
CA LYS A 279 10.49 -10.85 -20.13
C LYS A 279 11.87 -10.19 -20.02
N GLU A 280 11.93 -8.87 -19.91
CA GLU A 280 13.18 -8.09 -19.83
C GLU A 280 13.97 -8.41 -18.56
N TYR A 281 13.28 -8.58 -17.43
CA TYR A 281 13.90 -8.87 -16.13
C TYR A 281 13.99 -10.37 -15.81
N GLU A 282 13.71 -11.24 -16.80
CA GLU A 282 13.79 -12.70 -16.69
C GLU A 282 13.03 -13.26 -15.47
N ILE A 283 11.91 -12.64 -15.10
CA ILE A 283 11.17 -12.99 -13.89
C ILE A 283 10.51 -14.36 -14.08
N SER A 284 10.81 -15.28 -13.16
CA SER A 284 10.27 -16.64 -13.17
C SER A 284 8.74 -16.62 -13.06
N THR A 285 8.04 -17.09 -14.08
CA THR A 285 6.57 -17.21 -14.05
C THR A 285 6.11 -18.56 -13.52
N ASN A 286 6.81 -19.15 -12.54
CA ASN A 286 6.50 -20.48 -11.99
C ASN A 286 5.15 -20.50 -11.21
N ASN A 287 4.06 -20.40 -11.96
CA ASN A 287 2.70 -20.94 -11.75
C ASN A 287 1.97 -20.75 -10.41
N LYS A 288 2.31 -19.79 -9.54
CA LYS A 288 1.38 -19.44 -8.45
C LYS A 288 0.22 -18.55 -8.95
N THR A 289 0.47 -17.70 -9.94
CA THR A 289 -0.52 -16.75 -10.52
C THR A 289 -0.69 -16.94 -12.03
N ARG A 290 -0.93 -18.19 -12.47
CA ARG A 290 -1.22 -18.52 -13.89
C ARG A 290 -2.51 -17.88 -14.42
N TYR A 291 -3.28 -17.20 -13.58
CA TYR A 291 -4.36 -16.30 -13.97
C TYR A 291 -3.76 -14.96 -14.36
N THR A 292 -3.25 -14.87 -15.59
CA THR A 292 -2.83 -13.60 -16.17
C THR A 292 -3.95 -12.57 -16.03
N HIS A 293 -3.73 -11.59 -15.14
CA HIS A 293 -4.76 -10.64 -14.72
C HIS A 293 -5.30 -9.78 -15.87
N LYS A 294 -4.58 -9.70 -17.00
CA LYS A 294 -5.07 -9.07 -18.23
C LYS A 294 -6.43 -9.65 -18.67
N ARG A 295 -6.65 -10.97 -18.52
CA ARG A 295 -7.96 -11.62 -18.76
C ARG A 295 -8.84 -11.73 -17.51
N PHE A 296 -8.24 -11.91 -16.32
CA PHE A 296 -9.02 -12.04 -15.09
C PHE A 296 -9.75 -10.75 -14.72
N ASN A 297 -9.11 -9.60 -14.91
CA ASN A 297 -9.69 -8.32 -14.53
C ASN A 297 -10.72 -7.82 -15.56
N GLN A 298 -10.47 -7.98 -16.87
CA GLN A 298 -11.44 -7.64 -17.92
C GLN A 298 -12.73 -8.50 -17.87
N THR A 299 -12.66 -9.73 -17.35
CA THR A 299 -13.86 -10.57 -17.14
C THR A 299 -14.56 -10.30 -15.83
N ASN A 300 -13.95 -9.54 -14.91
CA ASN A 300 -14.56 -9.16 -13.65
C ASN A 300 -15.23 -7.79 -13.81
N VAL A 301 -16.56 -7.82 -13.78
CA VAL A 301 -17.38 -6.62 -13.91
C VAL A 301 -17.77 -6.02 -12.55
N ALA A 302 -17.20 -6.53 -11.44
CA ALA A 302 -17.40 -5.95 -10.12
C ALA A 302 -17.00 -4.46 -10.14
N PRO A 303 -17.83 -3.57 -9.56
CA PRO A 303 -17.49 -2.16 -9.56
C PRO A 303 -16.21 -1.89 -8.78
N CYS A 304 -15.35 -1.02 -9.32
CA CYS A 304 -14.17 -0.50 -8.63
C CYS A 304 -14.61 0.49 -7.54
N THR A 305 -14.15 0.32 -6.31
CA THR A 305 -14.57 1.15 -5.18
C THR A 305 -13.68 2.35 -4.89
N GLN A 306 -12.69 2.60 -5.74
CA GLN A 306 -11.71 3.65 -5.55
C GLN A 306 -12.33 5.05 -5.39
N LEU A 307 -13.47 5.30 -6.07
CA LEU A 307 -14.17 6.60 -6.07
C LEU A 307 -14.90 6.93 -4.76
N TRP A 308 -14.93 6.00 -3.80
CA TRP A 308 -15.47 6.21 -2.45
C TRP A 308 -14.39 6.15 -1.38
N LYS A 309 -13.17 5.74 -1.73
CA LYS A 309 -12.10 5.55 -0.75
C LYS A 309 -11.42 6.84 -0.34
N TRP A 310 -11.09 7.69 -1.31
CA TRP A 310 -10.38 8.95 -1.08
C TRP A 310 -10.44 9.84 -2.32
N MET A 311 -10.21 11.13 -2.12
CA MET A 311 -9.98 12.09 -3.20
C MET A 311 -8.48 12.15 -3.53
N VAL A 312 -8.12 12.21 -4.82
CA VAL A 312 -6.74 12.35 -5.28
C VAL A 312 -6.56 13.72 -5.91
N VAL A 313 -5.72 14.54 -5.30
CA VAL A 313 -5.45 15.93 -5.71
C VAL A 313 -4.05 16.02 -6.29
N TYR A 314 -3.97 16.47 -7.53
CA TYR A 314 -2.73 16.68 -8.25
C TYR A 314 -2.09 18.03 -7.88
N TRP A 315 -0.80 18.17 -8.18
CA TRP A 315 0.01 19.32 -7.77
C TRP A 315 -0.51 20.66 -8.28
N ASP A 316 -1.22 20.69 -9.39
CA ASP A 316 -1.77 21.90 -10.00
C ASP A 316 -3.17 22.28 -9.47
N GLY A 317 -3.69 21.53 -8.48
CA GLY A 317 -5.00 21.70 -7.87
C GLY A 317 -6.11 20.88 -8.54
N ASN A 318 -5.84 20.20 -9.65
CA ASN A 318 -6.81 19.33 -10.30
C ASN A 318 -7.08 18.08 -9.44
N VAL A 319 -8.32 17.61 -9.48
CA VAL A 319 -8.71 16.32 -8.90
C VAL A 319 -8.76 15.29 -10.01
N VAL A 320 -8.03 14.20 -9.87
CA VAL A 320 -8.02 13.09 -10.83
C VAL A 320 -8.88 11.93 -10.35
N LEU A 321 -9.27 11.04 -11.25
CA LEU A 321 -10.23 9.99 -10.95
C LEU A 321 -9.75 9.00 -9.87
N CYS A 322 -8.47 8.64 -9.89
CA CYS A 322 -7.90 7.70 -8.91
C CYS A 322 -6.36 7.77 -8.83
N CYS A 323 -5.78 7.03 -7.88
CA CYS A 323 -4.34 6.92 -7.67
C CYS A 323 -3.59 6.14 -8.78
N ALA A 324 -4.29 5.61 -9.80
CA ALA A 324 -3.66 5.08 -11.01
C ALA A 324 -3.61 6.12 -12.15
N ASP A 325 -4.31 7.25 -12.02
CA ASP A 325 -4.39 8.28 -13.06
C ASP A 325 -3.24 9.29 -12.98
N MET A 326 -1.99 8.80 -12.96
CA MET A 326 -0.78 9.62 -12.80
C MET A 326 -0.61 10.69 -13.88
N PHE A 327 -1.12 10.40 -15.08
CA PHE A 327 -1.05 11.27 -16.25
C PHE A 327 -2.24 12.24 -16.35
N SER A 328 -3.11 12.29 -15.32
CA SER A 328 -4.30 13.14 -15.29
C SER A 328 -5.18 12.98 -16.54
N ARG A 329 -5.37 11.74 -17.02
CA ARG A 329 -6.19 11.43 -18.21
C ARG A 329 -7.67 11.72 -17.96
N THR A 330 -8.11 11.66 -16.71
CA THR A 330 -9.50 11.90 -16.30
C THR A 330 -9.56 12.86 -15.11
N VAL A 331 -9.54 14.16 -15.41
CA VAL A 331 -9.77 15.23 -14.42
C VAL A 331 -11.26 15.32 -14.10
N VAL A 332 -11.60 15.31 -12.80
CA VAL A 332 -12.98 15.33 -12.30
C VAL A 332 -13.35 16.63 -11.57
N GLY A 333 -12.39 17.53 -11.35
CA GLY A 333 -12.62 18.87 -10.79
C GLY A 333 -11.32 19.66 -10.61
N ASP A 334 -11.46 20.92 -10.18
CA ASP A 334 -10.33 21.83 -9.90
C ASP A 334 -10.56 22.53 -8.54
N LEU A 335 -9.69 22.25 -7.56
CA LEU A 335 -9.80 22.83 -6.22
C LEU A 335 -9.24 24.25 -6.12
N LYS A 336 -8.74 24.85 -7.21
CA LYS A 336 -8.48 26.31 -7.25
C LYS A 336 -9.78 27.09 -7.36
N SER A 337 -10.76 26.57 -8.13
CA SER A 337 -12.05 27.21 -8.35
C SER A 337 -13.18 26.65 -7.50
N ASN A 338 -13.11 25.38 -7.12
CA ASN A 338 -14.21 24.69 -6.44
C ASN A 338 -13.83 24.26 -5.03
N SER A 339 -14.85 23.97 -4.21
CA SER A 339 -14.69 23.28 -2.94
C SER A 339 -14.59 21.76 -3.12
N ILE A 340 -14.06 21.08 -2.12
CA ILE A 340 -14.01 19.61 -2.04
C ILE A 340 -15.40 19.02 -2.14
N THR A 341 -16.39 19.62 -1.48
CA THR A 341 -17.79 19.15 -1.55
C THR A 341 -18.35 19.28 -2.96
N GLU A 342 -18.11 20.41 -3.65
CA GLU A 342 -18.57 20.63 -5.02
C GLU A 342 -17.95 19.64 -6.00
N VAL A 343 -16.66 19.31 -5.86
CA VAL A 343 -16.01 18.31 -6.71
C VAL A 343 -16.48 16.89 -6.35
N TRP A 344 -16.42 16.52 -5.07
CA TRP A 344 -16.76 15.17 -4.58
C TRP A 344 -18.20 14.77 -4.88
N ASN A 345 -19.14 15.72 -4.81
CA ASN A 345 -20.56 15.54 -5.12
C ASN A 345 -20.96 16.13 -6.48
N GLY A 346 -19.96 16.50 -7.28
CA GLY A 346 -20.15 17.10 -8.59
C GLY A 346 -20.65 16.12 -9.65
N PRO A 347 -21.11 16.63 -10.80
CA PRO A 347 -21.66 15.82 -11.88
C PRO A 347 -20.66 14.81 -12.45
N GLN A 348 -19.35 15.15 -12.50
CA GLN A 348 -18.32 14.24 -13.02
C GLN A 348 -18.15 13.00 -12.13
N LEU A 349 -17.91 13.18 -10.82
CA LEU A 349 -17.75 12.05 -9.91
C LEU A 349 -19.04 11.23 -9.76
N LYS A 350 -20.22 11.87 -9.74
CA LYS A 350 -21.51 11.16 -9.76
C LYS A 350 -21.66 10.27 -10.99
N LYS A 351 -21.38 10.81 -12.19
CA LYS A 351 -21.40 10.04 -13.45
C LYS A 351 -20.46 8.84 -13.38
N TYR A 352 -19.22 9.01 -12.92
CA TYR A 352 -18.26 7.91 -12.84
C TYR A 352 -18.65 6.87 -11.78
N ARG A 353 -19.16 7.28 -10.62
CA ARG A 353 -19.70 6.37 -9.60
C ARG A 353 -20.87 5.53 -10.14
N GLU A 354 -21.79 6.16 -10.87
CA GLU A 354 -22.89 5.46 -11.56
C GLU A 354 -22.38 4.46 -12.60
N GLN A 355 -21.36 4.82 -13.39
CA GLN A 355 -20.72 3.89 -14.32
C GLN A 355 -20.06 2.71 -13.60
N MET A 356 -19.36 2.94 -12.49
CA MET A 356 -18.78 1.86 -11.67
C MET A 356 -19.89 0.92 -11.21
N VAL A 357 -20.90 1.44 -10.50
CA VAL A 357 -22.02 0.67 -9.94
C VAL A 357 -22.79 -0.09 -11.01
N SER A 358 -22.93 0.50 -12.20
CA SER A 358 -23.58 -0.10 -13.37
C SER A 358 -22.68 -1.10 -14.11
N ARG A 359 -21.51 -1.42 -13.56
CA ARG A 359 -20.56 -2.40 -14.11
C ARG A 359 -20.00 -2.02 -15.49
N LYS A 360 -19.94 -0.72 -15.75
CA LYS A 360 -19.42 -0.08 -16.98
C LYS A 360 -18.06 0.55 -16.76
N ARG A 361 -17.26 -0.02 -15.85
CA ARG A 361 -15.95 0.55 -15.50
C ARG A 361 -15.03 0.67 -16.72
N PHE A 362 -15.07 -0.30 -17.63
CA PHE A 362 -14.21 -0.34 -18.82
C PHE A 362 -14.62 0.65 -19.90
N ASP A 363 -15.79 1.29 -19.79
CA ASP A 363 -16.19 2.40 -20.67
C ASP A 363 -15.48 3.71 -20.28
N VAL A 364 -14.78 3.73 -19.13
CA VAL A 364 -14.01 4.87 -18.66
C VAL A 364 -12.58 4.75 -19.20
N ALA A 365 -12.10 5.75 -19.92
CA ALA A 365 -10.85 5.69 -20.69
C ALA A 365 -9.60 5.33 -19.87
N ILE A 366 -9.49 5.78 -18.61
CA ILE A 366 -8.37 5.40 -17.72
C ILE A 366 -8.55 3.98 -17.16
N CYS A 367 -9.76 3.43 -17.14
CA CYS A 367 -10.06 2.13 -16.56
C CYS A 367 -10.04 0.97 -17.56
N GLU A 368 -10.09 1.26 -18.87
CA GLU A 368 -10.14 0.26 -19.96
C GLU A 368 -9.07 -0.83 -19.79
N ASP A 369 -7.83 -0.42 -19.56
CA ASP A 369 -6.69 -1.32 -19.35
C ASP A 369 -6.27 -1.45 -17.89
N CYS A 370 -7.07 -0.97 -16.93
CA CYS A 370 -6.66 -0.98 -15.53
C CYS A 370 -6.67 -2.39 -14.92
N ASP A 371 -5.53 -2.79 -14.37
CA ASP A 371 -5.33 -4.09 -13.72
C ASP A 371 -5.53 -4.08 -12.21
N ILE A 372 -5.95 -2.95 -11.65
CA ILE A 372 -6.31 -2.85 -10.22
C ILE A 372 -7.65 -3.55 -10.01
N HIS A 373 -7.65 -4.55 -9.13
CA HIS A 373 -8.86 -5.23 -8.66
C HIS A 373 -9.20 -4.71 -7.27
N LEU A 374 -10.27 -3.92 -7.18
CA LEU A 374 -10.80 -3.45 -5.90
C LEU A 374 -12.23 -3.91 -5.80
N SER A 375 -12.44 -4.97 -5.04
CA SER A 375 -13.76 -5.42 -4.65
C SER A 375 -14.37 -4.52 -3.59
N TRP A 376 -15.70 -4.49 -3.54
CA TRP A 376 -16.40 -3.63 -2.59
C TRP A 376 -16.22 -3.96 -1.12
N HIS A 377 -15.85 -5.20 -0.78
CA HIS A 377 -15.50 -5.54 0.60
C HIS A 377 -14.29 -4.74 1.10
N ASN A 378 -13.42 -4.29 0.19
CA ASN A 378 -12.25 -3.52 0.57
C ASN A 378 -12.63 -2.16 1.18
N LEU A 379 -13.83 -1.61 0.94
CA LEU A 379 -14.25 -0.39 1.65
C LEU A 379 -14.31 -0.59 3.16
N LYS A 380 -14.71 -1.80 3.59
CA LYS A 380 -14.78 -2.17 5.01
C LYS A 380 -13.40 -2.37 5.66
N GLU A 381 -12.33 -2.41 4.87
CA GLU A 381 -10.94 -2.41 5.37
C GLU A 381 -10.45 -1.00 5.73
N TYR A 382 -11.16 0.04 5.28
CA TYR A 382 -10.80 1.43 5.54
C TYR A 382 -11.87 2.15 6.36
N TYR A 383 -13.14 1.78 6.22
CA TYR A 383 -14.26 2.51 6.80
C TYR A 383 -15.18 1.60 7.61
N ASP A 384 -15.64 2.09 8.76
CA ASP A 384 -16.74 1.48 9.50
C ASP A 384 -18.09 1.68 8.77
N THR A 385 -19.16 1.10 9.32
CA THR A 385 -20.52 1.23 8.73
C THR A 385 -21.07 2.65 8.76
N SER A 386 -20.48 3.54 9.56
CA SER A 386 -20.83 4.96 9.67
C SER A 386 -19.98 5.85 8.76
N GLY A 387 -19.07 5.27 7.97
CA GLY A 387 -18.19 5.99 7.05
C GLY A 387 -16.98 6.64 7.72
N ASN A 388 -16.67 6.31 8.98
CA ASN A 388 -15.46 6.79 9.64
C ASN A 388 -14.26 5.92 9.28
N PHE A 389 -13.11 6.55 9.09
CA PHE A 389 -11.87 5.81 8.83
C PHE A 389 -11.51 4.96 10.05
N LEU A 390 -11.15 3.71 9.81
CA LEU A 390 -10.87 2.75 10.88
C LEU A 390 -9.63 3.15 11.69
N PRO A 391 -9.72 3.22 13.03
CA PRO A 391 -8.64 3.72 13.87
C PRO A 391 -7.42 2.78 13.90
N ASP A 392 -7.63 1.48 13.75
CA ASP A 392 -6.59 0.44 13.71
C ASP A 392 -5.83 0.38 12.38
N LYS A 393 -6.40 0.95 11.30
CA LYS A 393 -5.72 1.02 10.01
C LYS A 393 -4.61 2.06 10.07
N LYS A 394 -3.35 1.61 10.24
CA LYS A 394 -2.19 2.52 10.39
C LYS A 394 -1.91 3.39 9.16
N PHE A 395 -2.27 2.94 7.95
CA PHE A 395 -1.94 3.61 6.67
C PHE A 395 -3.09 3.57 5.65
N ILE A 396 -3.27 4.63 4.86
CA ILE A 396 -4.31 4.69 3.81
C ILE A 396 -4.04 3.70 2.67
N MET A 397 -2.78 3.57 2.21
CA MET A 397 -2.44 2.67 1.10
C MET A 397 -1.91 1.31 1.56
N GLY A 398 -2.18 0.95 2.82
CA GLY A 398 -1.78 -0.28 3.54
C GLY A 398 -2.16 -1.58 2.89
#